data_AF-A0A927V8M6-F1
#
_entry.id   AF-A0A927V8M6-F1
#
_cell.length_a   1.000
_cell.length_b   1.000
_cell.length_c   1.000
_cell.angle_alpha   90.00
_cell.angle_beta   90.00
_cell.angle_gamma   90.00
#
_symmetry.space_group_name_H-M   'P 1'
#
loop_
_entity.id
_entity.type
_entity.pdbx_description
1 polymer ?
#
loop_
_entity_poly.entity_id
_entity_poly.type
_entity_poly.pdbx_seq_one_letter_code
_entity_poly.pdbx_strand_id
1 'polypeptide(L)'
;MNYLNEQNYQRSNKGVKLAGAIIIGVGIVLLGIGILKIATSSNLFEGSTGMFLIIPGIFLTIVGCIICFLLGNRRKIMAYQMQEMMPLMHEGMQQMRPIMKENVEYMTPVMQEYARQMAPTYGEVAKEVAKGFKEGMNE
;
A
#
# COMPACT_ATOMS: atom_id res chain seq x y z
N MET A 1 9.48 -16.81 -17.83
CA MET A 1 8.43 -16.72 -16.79
C MET A 1 8.42 -15.40 -16.00
N ASN A 2 8.92 -14.25 -16.49
CA ASN A 2 8.83 -13.00 -15.71
C ASN A 2 8.76 -11.73 -16.59
N TYR A 3 7.65 -11.53 -17.29
CA TYR A 3 7.32 -10.24 -17.91
C TYR A 3 6.06 -9.61 -17.31
N LEU A 4 5.28 -10.39 -16.55
CA LEU A 4 4.02 -9.94 -15.93
C LEU A 4 4.24 -9.11 -14.65
N ASN A 5 5.45 -9.13 -14.05
CA ASN A 5 5.75 -8.33 -12.86
C ASN A 5 6.33 -6.95 -13.19
N GLU A 6 7.15 -6.83 -14.24
CA GLU A 6 7.82 -5.57 -14.63
C GLU A 6 6.82 -4.48 -15.06
N GLN A 7 5.78 -4.86 -15.83
CA GLN A 7 4.75 -3.91 -16.27
C GLN A 7 3.86 -3.43 -15.13
N ASN A 8 3.50 -4.33 -14.19
CA ASN A 8 2.72 -3.97 -13.02
C ASN A 8 3.52 -3.09 -12.05
N TYR A 9 4.83 -3.35 -11.92
CA TYR A 9 5.75 -2.50 -11.18
C TYR A 9 5.85 -1.09 -11.80
N GLN A 10 6.07 -0.99 -13.11
CA GLN A 10 6.11 0.30 -13.82
C GLN A 10 4.77 1.07 -13.75
N ARG A 11 3.63 0.37 -13.81
CA ARG A 11 2.28 0.95 -13.73
C ARG A 11 1.96 1.47 -12.33
N SER A 12 2.25 0.70 -11.29
CA SER A 12 2.11 1.13 -9.89
C SER A 12 3.01 2.33 -9.60
N ASN A 13 4.23 2.32 -10.12
CA ASN A 13 5.24 3.35 -9.88
C ASN A 13 4.96 4.72 -10.58
N LYS A 14 4.11 4.74 -11.61
CA LYS A 14 3.54 5.98 -12.17
C LYS A 14 2.42 6.50 -11.27
N GLY A 15 1.59 5.60 -10.73
CA GLY A 15 0.52 5.91 -9.77
C GLY A 15 1.06 6.52 -8.48
N VAL A 16 2.13 5.94 -7.88
CA VAL A 16 2.70 6.48 -6.64
C VAL A 16 3.37 7.84 -6.84
N LYS A 17 4.03 8.07 -7.98
CA LYS A 17 4.56 9.40 -8.33
C LYS A 17 3.46 10.45 -8.48
N LEU A 18 2.36 10.07 -9.13
CA LEU A 18 1.21 10.94 -9.30
C LEU A 18 0.56 11.25 -7.95
N ALA A 19 0.36 10.23 -7.11
CA ALA A 19 -0.18 10.40 -5.76
C ALA A 19 0.71 11.32 -4.90
N GLY A 20 2.04 11.13 -4.93
CA GLY A 20 2.99 12.01 -4.24
C GLY A 20 2.93 13.46 -4.74
N ALA A 21 2.86 13.67 -6.05
CA ALA A 21 2.71 15.00 -6.64
C ALA A 21 1.39 15.68 -6.25
N ILE A 22 0.29 14.92 -6.18
CA ILE A 22 -1.02 15.43 -5.73
C ILE A 22 -0.93 15.85 -4.26
N ILE A 23 -0.34 15.02 -3.38
CA ILE A 23 -0.16 15.33 -1.95
C ILE A 23 0.66 16.62 -1.77
N ILE A 24 1.74 16.79 -2.53
CA ILE A 24 2.55 18.03 -2.52
C ILE A 24 1.72 19.22 -2.99
N GLY A 25 0.94 19.07 -4.07
CA GLY A 25 0.06 20.12 -4.58
C GLY A 25 -0.96 20.57 -3.53
N VAL A 26 -1.61 19.62 -2.84
CA VAL A 26 -2.54 19.92 -1.75
C VAL A 26 -1.84 20.64 -0.59
N GLY A 27 -0.64 20.21 -0.21
CA GLY A 27 0.17 20.87 0.81
C GLY A 27 0.49 22.33 0.49
N ILE A 28 0.92 22.61 -0.75
CA ILE A 28 1.24 23.97 -1.22
C ILE A 28 -0.01 24.86 -1.24
N VAL A 29 -1.15 24.33 -1.68
CA VAL A 29 -2.42 25.08 -1.70
C VAL A 29 -2.85 25.46 -0.29
N LEU A 30 -2.75 24.54 0.68
CA LEU A 30 -3.03 24.83 2.09
C LEU A 30 -2.10 25.90 2.67
N LEU A 31 -0.81 25.84 2.32
CA LEU A 31 0.16 26.88 2.71
C LEU A 31 -0.21 28.24 2.13
N GLY A 32 -0.56 28.31 0.85
CA GLY A 32 -0.96 29.56 0.19
C GLY A 32 -2.20 30.19 0.84
N ILE A 33 -3.22 29.38 1.14
CA ILE A 33 -4.44 29.85 1.82
C ILE A 33 -4.14 30.31 3.25
N GLY A 34 -3.31 29.55 3.99
CA GLY A 34 -2.89 29.90 5.34
C GLY A 34 -2.12 31.22 5.40
N ILE A 35 -1.17 31.43 4.49
CA ILE A 35 -0.38 32.67 4.40
C ILE A 35 -1.27 33.85 3.99
N LEU A 36 -2.19 33.67 3.04
CA LEU A 36 -3.13 34.70 2.62
C LEU A 36 -4.05 35.15 3.77
N LYS A 37 -4.51 34.20 4.58
CA LYS A 37 -5.30 34.47 5.78
C LYS A 37 -4.51 35.26 6.82
N ILE A 38 -3.26 34.92 7.06
CA ILE A 38 -2.39 35.69 7.97
C ILE A 38 -2.15 37.10 7.43
N ALA A 39 -1.89 37.26 6.13
CA ALA A 39 -1.59 38.56 5.51
C ALA A 39 -2.78 39.53 5.51
N THR A 40 -4.01 39.01 5.46
CA THR A 40 -5.25 39.82 5.47
C THR A 40 -5.80 39.99 6.88
N SER A 41 -5.26 39.26 7.85
CA SER A 41 -5.70 39.28 9.24
C SER A 41 -5.23 40.55 9.93
N SER A 42 -6.19 41.34 10.43
CA SER A 42 -5.91 42.51 11.28
C SER A 42 -5.82 42.15 12.77
N ASN A 43 -6.31 40.98 13.16
CA ASN A 43 -6.38 40.52 14.55
C ASN A 43 -5.43 39.33 14.80
N LEU A 44 -4.84 39.25 16.00
CA LEU A 44 -3.95 38.16 16.40
C LEU A 44 -4.68 36.80 16.45
N PHE A 45 -5.97 36.80 16.78
CA PHE A 45 -6.81 35.60 16.87
C PHE A 45 -7.15 35.01 15.48
N GLU A 46 -7.41 35.86 14.48
CA GLU A 46 -7.63 35.41 13.10
C GLU A 46 -6.32 34.93 12.44
N GLY A 47 -5.18 35.49 12.83
CA GLY A 47 -3.86 35.00 12.45
C GLY A 47 -3.56 33.59 12.99
N SER A 48 -4.04 33.29 14.20
CA SER A 48 -3.95 31.95 14.81
C SER A 48 -4.63 30.89 13.95
N THR A 49 -5.83 31.16 13.42
CA THR A 49 -6.51 30.23 12.49
C THR A 49 -5.73 30.00 11.19
N GLY A 50 -5.00 31.01 10.70
CA GLY A 50 -4.10 30.83 9.56
C GLY A 50 -2.92 29.89 9.88
N MET A 51 -2.33 30.03 11.07
CA MET A 51 -1.25 29.14 11.53
C MET A 51 -1.73 27.68 11.68
N PHE A 52 -2.96 27.48 12.14
CA PHE A 52 -3.58 26.14 12.20
C PHE A 52 -3.72 25.48 10.82
N LEU A 53 -3.82 26.24 9.73
CA LEU A 53 -3.85 25.71 8.35
C LEU A 53 -2.45 25.46 7.78
N ILE A 54 -1.47 26.28 8.18
CA ILE A 54 -0.08 26.16 7.70
C ILE A 54 0.59 24.90 8.26
N ILE A 55 0.43 24.60 9.55
CA ILE A 55 1.06 23.44 10.21
C ILE A 55 0.80 22.11 9.47
N PRO A 56 -0.45 21.70 9.18
CA PRO A 56 -0.71 20.48 8.41
C PRO A 56 -0.24 20.61 6.96
N GLY A 57 -0.26 21.81 6.37
CA GLY A 57 0.29 22.07 5.04
C GLY A 57 1.79 21.78 4.95
N ILE A 58 2.59 22.27 5.89
CA ILE A 58 4.04 21.97 5.98
C ILE A 58 4.24 20.46 6.14
N PHE A 59 3.48 19.82 7.02
CA PHE A 59 3.61 18.38 7.28
C PHE A 59 3.32 17.53 6.02
N LEU A 60 2.24 17.83 5.30
CA LEU A 60 1.90 17.17 4.04
C LEU A 60 2.97 17.38 2.96
N THR A 61 3.56 18.58 2.93
CA THR A 61 4.60 18.91 1.95
C THR A 61 5.89 18.13 2.25
N ILE A 62 6.29 18.02 3.52
CA ILE A 62 7.45 17.23 3.95
C ILE A 62 7.23 15.74 3.66
N VAL A 63 6.07 15.18 4.02
CA VAL A 63 5.73 13.77 3.76
C VAL A 63 5.72 13.50 2.25
N GLY A 64 5.11 14.38 1.46
CA GLY A 64 5.13 14.30 -0.01
C GLY A 64 6.55 14.34 -0.58
N CYS A 65 7.41 15.22 -0.07
CA CYS A 65 8.82 15.30 -0.44
C CYS A 65 9.58 14.01 -0.09
N ILE A 66 9.36 13.42 1.09
CA ILE A 66 9.99 12.16 1.50
C ILE A 66 9.57 11.02 0.56
N ILE A 67 8.28 10.90 0.24
CA ILE A 67 7.78 9.88 -0.68
C ILE A 67 8.38 10.05 -2.08
N CYS A 68 8.38 11.28 -2.62
CA CYS A 68 8.99 11.57 -3.91
C CYS A 68 10.51 11.33 -3.92
N PHE A 69 11.22 11.66 -2.83
CA PHE A 69 12.66 11.49 -2.70
C PHE A 69 13.07 10.01 -2.60
N LEU A 70 12.38 9.23 -1.77
CA LEU A 70 12.63 7.79 -1.62
C LEU A 70 12.37 7.05 -2.94
N LEU A 71 11.28 7.36 -3.63
CA LEU A 71 10.94 6.73 -4.91
C LEU A 71 11.76 7.27 -6.09
N GLY A 72 12.31 8.49 -5.97
CA GLY A 72 13.20 9.09 -6.95
C GLY A 72 14.59 8.48 -6.92
N ASN A 73 15.21 8.38 -5.74
CA ASN A 73 16.58 7.89 -5.58
C ASN A 73 16.70 6.36 -5.70
N ARG A 74 15.71 5.57 -5.24
CA ARG A 74 15.76 4.10 -5.33
C ARG A 74 15.80 3.58 -6.77
N ARG A 75 15.24 4.29 -7.75
CA ARG A 75 15.19 3.82 -9.16
C ARG A 75 16.56 3.77 -9.82
N LYS A 76 17.41 4.74 -9.54
CA LYS A 76 18.76 4.78 -10.10
C LYS A 76 19.62 3.70 -9.46
N ILE A 77 19.50 3.50 -8.14
CA ILE A 77 20.33 2.54 -7.40
C ILE A 77 19.88 1.09 -7.66
N MET A 78 18.57 0.81 -7.69
CA MET A 78 18.07 -0.54 -7.94
C MET A 78 18.46 -1.06 -9.32
N ALA A 79 18.43 -0.24 -10.37
CA ALA A 79 18.76 -0.72 -11.72
C ALA A 79 20.20 -1.23 -11.85
N TYR A 80 21.17 -0.53 -11.23
CA TYR A 80 22.57 -0.96 -11.20
C TYR A 80 22.80 -2.14 -10.25
N GLN A 81 22.20 -2.10 -9.06
CA GLN A 81 22.28 -3.21 -8.11
C GLN A 81 21.65 -4.50 -8.66
N MET A 82 20.55 -4.42 -9.41
CA MET A 82 19.89 -5.59 -10.00
C MET A 82 20.72 -6.24 -11.12
N GLN A 83 21.54 -5.46 -11.83
CA GLN A 83 22.47 -6.02 -12.82
C GLN A 83 23.59 -6.84 -12.16
N GLU A 84 24.16 -6.35 -11.05
CA GLU A 84 25.17 -7.11 -10.29
C GLU A 84 24.57 -8.33 -9.57
N MET A 85 23.31 -8.25 -9.14
CA MET A 85 22.66 -9.32 -8.37
C MET A 85 22.00 -10.38 -9.25
N MET A 86 21.93 -10.19 -10.57
CA MET A 86 21.32 -11.15 -11.51
C MET A 86 21.89 -12.58 -11.38
N PRO A 87 23.23 -12.80 -11.31
CA PRO A 87 23.80 -14.13 -11.05
C PRO A 87 23.46 -14.65 -9.65
N LEU A 88 23.53 -13.81 -8.61
CA LEU A 88 23.22 -14.17 -7.22
C LEU A 88 21.75 -14.59 -7.03
N MET A 89 20.82 -13.91 -7.70
CA MET A 89 19.40 -14.27 -7.68
C MET A 89 19.14 -15.61 -8.39
N HIS A 90 19.92 -15.92 -9.43
CA HIS A 90 19.82 -17.21 -10.12
C HIS A 90 20.27 -18.36 -9.22
N GLU A 91 21.38 -18.18 -8.50
CA GLU A 91 21.87 -19.14 -7.52
C GLU A 91 20.92 -19.29 -6.32
N GLY A 92 20.42 -18.18 -5.78
CA GLY A 92 19.43 -18.20 -4.70
C GLY A 92 18.13 -18.90 -5.09
N MET A 93 17.62 -18.67 -6.32
CA MET A 93 16.45 -19.39 -6.83
C MET A 93 16.72 -20.87 -7.09
N GLN A 94 17.94 -21.26 -7.49
CA GLN A 94 18.29 -22.66 -7.64
C GLN A 94 18.36 -23.38 -6.29
N GLN A 95 18.91 -22.74 -5.26
CA GLN A 95 18.95 -23.29 -3.89
C GLN A 95 17.59 -23.31 -3.22
N MET A 96 16.74 -22.32 -3.50
CA MET A 96 15.37 -22.30 -2.99
C MET A 96 14.44 -23.25 -3.76
N ARG A 97 14.76 -23.67 -4.99
CA ARG A 97 13.94 -24.60 -5.76
C ARG A 97 13.65 -25.93 -5.03
N PRO A 98 14.64 -26.66 -4.48
CA PRO A 98 14.38 -27.89 -3.72
C PRO A 98 13.60 -27.62 -2.42
N ILE A 99 13.95 -26.56 -1.70
CA ILE A 99 13.27 -26.16 -0.46
C ILE A 99 11.80 -25.84 -0.75
N MET A 100 11.52 -25.07 -1.80
CA MET A 100 10.16 -24.70 -2.18
C MET A 100 9.35 -25.91 -2.65
N LYS A 101 10.00 -26.89 -3.29
CA LYS A 101 9.36 -28.13 -3.71
C LYS A 101 8.98 -29.00 -2.50
N GLU A 102 9.92 -29.19 -1.58
CA GLU A 102 9.69 -29.85 -0.28
C GLU A 102 8.62 -29.10 0.52
N ASN A 103 8.63 -27.76 0.46
CA ASN A 103 7.71 -26.93 1.22
C ASN A 103 6.29 -26.97 0.69
N VAL A 104 6.13 -26.95 -0.63
CA VAL A 104 4.84 -27.14 -1.27
C VAL A 104 4.34 -28.57 -1.06
N GLU A 105 5.21 -29.57 -1.12
CA GLU A 105 4.85 -30.97 -0.95
C GLU A 105 4.38 -31.29 0.49
N TYR A 106 5.01 -30.72 1.53
CA TYR A 106 4.49 -30.84 2.90
C TYR A 106 3.22 -30.02 3.13
N MET A 107 3.09 -28.88 2.45
CA MET A 107 1.99 -27.94 2.73
C MET A 107 0.71 -28.30 1.97
N THR A 108 0.83 -29.07 0.90
CA THR A 108 -0.30 -29.62 0.13
C THR A 108 -1.26 -30.45 1.00
N PRO A 109 -0.81 -31.47 1.76
CA PRO A 109 -1.70 -32.22 2.64
C PRO A 109 -2.24 -31.38 3.79
N VAL A 110 -1.46 -30.44 4.33
CA VAL A 110 -1.91 -29.50 5.39
C VAL A 110 -3.04 -28.61 4.87
N MET A 111 -2.89 -28.01 3.69
CA MET A 111 -3.93 -27.20 3.05
C MET A 111 -5.19 -28.02 2.75
N GLN A 112 -5.03 -29.28 2.34
CA GLN A 112 -6.14 -30.18 2.07
C GLN A 112 -6.86 -30.61 3.37
N GLU A 113 -6.13 -30.75 4.47
CA GLU A 113 -6.68 -31.02 5.80
C GLU A 113 -7.42 -29.80 6.36
N TYR A 114 -6.86 -28.59 6.23
CA TYR A 114 -7.55 -27.33 6.55
C TYR A 114 -8.83 -27.15 5.72
N ALA A 115 -8.79 -27.44 4.41
CA ALA A 115 -9.98 -27.40 3.57
C ALA A 115 -11.04 -28.42 4.00
N ARG A 116 -10.64 -29.62 4.44
CA ARG A 116 -11.53 -30.64 4.99
C ARG A 116 -12.15 -30.23 6.33
N GLN A 117 -11.38 -29.57 7.21
CA GLN A 117 -11.88 -29.11 8.51
C GLN A 117 -12.84 -27.92 8.36
N MET A 118 -12.60 -27.05 7.38
CA MET A 118 -13.49 -25.92 7.13
C MET A 118 -14.75 -26.31 6.33
N ALA A 119 -14.73 -27.38 5.53
CA ALA A 119 -15.90 -27.86 4.78
C ALA A 119 -17.18 -28.08 5.64
N PRO A 120 -17.13 -28.73 6.82
CA PRO A 120 -18.29 -28.84 7.71
C PRO A 120 -18.63 -27.50 8.38
N THR A 121 -17.63 -26.69 8.76
CA THR A 121 -17.85 -25.36 9.38
C THR A 121 -18.58 -24.40 8.45
N TYR A 122 -18.22 -24.35 7.16
CA TYR A 122 -18.97 -23.56 6.18
C TYR A 122 -20.40 -24.11 5.96
N GLY A 123 -20.58 -25.43 6.03
CA GLY A 123 -21.89 -26.07 5.92
C GLY A 123 -22.82 -25.81 7.11
N GLU A 124 -22.28 -25.77 8.33
CA GLU A 124 -23.03 -25.38 9.54
C GLU A 124 -23.36 -23.90 9.55
N VAL A 125 -22.40 -23.03 9.24
CA VAL A 125 -22.64 -21.58 9.14
C VAL A 125 -23.68 -21.28 8.07
N ALA A 126 -23.61 -21.94 6.91
CA ALA A 126 -24.63 -21.79 5.86
C ALA A 126 -26.02 -22.26 6.32
N LYS A 127 -26.09 -23.34 7.11
CA LYS A 127 -27.35 -23.82 7.69
C LYS A 127 -27.90 -22.88 8.76
N GLU A 128 -27.07 -22.34 9.63
CA GLU A 128 -27.49 -21.38 10.66
C GLU A 128 -27.98 -20.07 10.03
N VAL A 129 -27.27 -19.54 9.04
CA VAL A 129 -27.68 -18.34 8.30
C VAL A 129 -29.01 -18.57 7.58
N ALA A 130 -29.19 -19.72 6.92
CA ALA A 130 -30.45 -20.06 6.27
C ALA A 130 -31.62 -20.21 7.27
N LYS A 131 -31.33 -20.70 8.48
CA LYS A 131 -32.33 -20.87 9.54
C LYS A 131 -32.76 -19.52 10.13
N GLY A 132 -31.81 -18.64 10.46
CA GLY A 132 -32.09 -17.28 10.92
C GLY A 132 -32.84 -16.45 9.87
N PHE A 133 -32.54 -16.63 8.58
CA PHE A 133 -33.27 -15.98 7.50
C PHE A 133 -34.73 -16.46 7.39
N LYS A 134 -34.97 -17.75 7.62
CA LYS A 134 -36.32 -18.34 7.58
C LYS A 134 -37.16 -17.98 8.81
N GLU A 135 -36.53 -17.86 9.97
CA GLU A 135 -37.19 -17.43 11.22
C GLU A 135 -37.59 -15.96 11.14
N GLY A 136 -36.73 -15.06 10.64
CA GLY A 136 -37.06 -13.64 10.45
C GLY A 136 -38.07 -13.34 9.34
N MET A 137 -38.50 -14.32 8.56
CA MET A 137 -39.59 -14.19 7.58
C MET A 137 -40.97 -14.60 8.13
N ASN A 138 -41.01 -15.25 9.30
CA ASN A 138 -42.26 -15.69 9.94
C ASN A 138 -42.63 -14.84 11.17
N GLU A 139 -41.86 -13.78 11.44
CA GLU A 139 -42.13 -12.73 12.42
C GLU A 139 -42.55 -11.45 11.67
#